data_AF-A0AAD1L4Z6-F1
#
_entry.id   AF-A0AAD1L4Z6-F1
#
_cell.length_a   1.000
_cell.length_b   1.000
_cell.length_c   1.000
_cell.angle_alpha   90.00
_cell.angle_beta   90.00
_cell.angle_gamma   90.00
#
_symmetry.space_group_name_H-M   'P 1'
#
loop_
_entity.id
_entity.type
_entity.pdbx_description
1 polymer ?
#
loop_
_entity_poly.entity_id
_entity_poly.type
_entity_poly.pdbx_seq_one_letter_code
_entity_poly.pdbx_strand_id
1 'polypeptide(L)'
;MSSGRLQQQFIRLWQCCDGKTQDTTLNELAELLSCSRRHMRTLLNTMQERGWLTWEAEVGRGKRSRLTFLYTGLALQQQRAEDLLEQDRIDQLVQLVGDKTAVRQMLVSHLGRSFRQGRHIMRVLYYRPMHNLLPGTALRRSETHIARQIFSALIRVNEENGELEADIAHHWQQISPLHWRFFLRPGIHFHHGRELEMEDVITSLMRINALPLYSHITQIVSPTAWTLDIHLAQPDRWLPWLLGQVPAMILPREWETLSNFSSHPIGTGPYAVMRNTNNQLKIHAFDDYFGYRALIDEVNVWVLPDIGEEPGGGLTLKGPTEDEKAIESRLEEGCYYLLFDARTHRGANQEVRDWVSRVLSPTHLICHADEQFQRLWFPAYGLLPAGTMPNPAMVKNPPDWKR
;
A
#
# COMPACT_ATOMS: atom_id res chain seq x y z
N MET A 1 -14.79 -31.49 -0.45
CA MET A 1 -13.37 -31.12 -0.22
C MET A 1 -13.12 -29.77 -0.87
N SER A 2 -12.30 -28.89 -0.27
CA SER A 2 -11.90 -27.65 -0.95
C SER A 2 -11.15 -27.96 -2.25
N SER A 3 -11.38 -27.18 -3.31
CA SER A 3 -10.78 -27.42 -4.64
C SER A 3 -9.25 -27.58 -4.56
N GLY A 4 -8.59 -26.71 -3.78
CA GLY A 4 -7.14 -26.73 -3.60
C GLY A 4 -6.57 -27.99 -2.94
N ARG A 5 -7.28 -28.60 -1.98
CA ARG A 5 -6.81 -29.85 -1.34
C ARG A 5 -6.92 -31.03 -2.29
N LEU A 6 -7.96 -31.06 -3.14
CA LEU A 6 -8.10 -32.10 -4.16
C LEU A 6 -7.00 -31.96 -5.24
N GLN A 7 -6.69 -30.75 -5.67
CA GLN A 7 -5.61 -30.48 -6.62
C GLN A 7 -4.24 -30.93 -6.08
N GLN A 8 -3.94 -30.66 -4.80
CA GLN A 8 -2.70 -31.15 -4.16
C GLN A 8 -2.59 -32.67 -4.16
N GLN A 9 -3.70 -33.37 -3.88
CA GLN A 9 -3.71 -34.84 -3.91
C GLN A 9 -3.52 -35.37 -5.33
N PHE A 10 -4.09 -34.71 -6.34
CA PHE A 10 -3.87 -35.07 -7.74
C PHE A 10 -2.40 -34.87 -8.15
N ILE A 11 -1.80 -33.71 -7.84
CA ILE A 11 -0.40 -33.43 -8.19
C ILE A 11 0.53 -34.46 -7.54
N ARG A 12 0.29 -34.80 -6.27
CA ARG A 12 1.07 -35.82 -5.56
C ARG A 12 0.92 -37.20 -6.22
N LEU A 13 -0.32 -37.58 -6.56
CA LEU A 13 -0.59 -38.82 -7.28
C LEU A 13 0.10 -38.86 -8.65
N TRP A 14 0.01 -37.76 -9.41
CA TRP A 14 0.63 -37.60 -10.72
C TRP A 14 2.16 -37.70 -10.63
N GLN A 15 2.78 -37.07 -9.63
CA GLN A 15 4.24 -37.14 -9.38
C GLN A 15 4.69 -38.55 -9.01
N CYS A 16 3.96 -39.24 -8.13
CA CYS A 16 4.27 -40.62 -7.76
C CYS A 16 4.22 -41.58 -8.95
N CYS A 17 3.46 -41.24 -9.99
CA CYS A 17 3.21 -42.08 -11.15
C CYS A 17 3.86 -41.54 -12.43
N ASP A 18 4.67 -40.47 -12.32
CA ASP A 18 5.33 -39.79 -13.45
C ASP A 18 4.36 -39.42 -14.59
N GLY A 19 3.09 -39.16 -14.25
CA GLY A 19 2.02 -38.88 -15.21
C GLY A 19 1.67 -40.00 -16.19
N LYS A 20 2.24 -41.19 -16.04
CA LYS A 20 2.04 -42.33 -16.96
C LYS A 20 0.79 -43.11 -16.61
N THR A 21 0.16 -43.68 -17.64
CA THR A 21 -0.87 -44.71 -17.46
C THR A 21 -0.26 -45.91 -16.76
N GLN A 22 -0.93 -46.42 -15.73
CA GLN A 22 -0.43 -47.51 -14.91
C GLN A 22 -1.56 -48.46 -14.52
N ASP A 23 -1.26 -49.75 -14.52
CA ASP A 23 -2.13 -50.77 -13.94
C ASP A 23 -1.72 -50.95 -12.47
N THR A 24 -2.62 -50.63 -11.53
CA THR A 24 -2.34 -50.59 -10.08
C THR A 24 -3.58 -51.04 -9.28
N THR A 25 -3.44 -51.20 -7.96
CA THR A 25 -4.58 -51.51 -7.08
C THR A 25 -4.95 -50.32 -6.21
N LEU A 26 -6.22 -50.28 -5.79
CA LEU A 26 -6.70 -49.23 -4.87
C LEU A 26 -5.93 -49.21 -3.52
N ASN A 27 -5.36 -50.34 -3.10
CA ASN A 27 -4.54 -50.41 -1.88
C ASN A 27 -3.17 -49.76 -2.09
N GLU A 28 -2.50 -50.07 -3.21
CA GLU A 28 -1.21 -49.46 -3.58
C GLU A 28 -1.34 -47.92 -3.66
N LEU A 29 -2.40 -47.42 -4.30
CA LEU A 29 -2.66 -45.97 -4.37
C LEU A 29 -2.95 -45.33 -3.00
N ALA A 30 -3.68 -46.04 -2.14
CA ALA A 30 -4.00 -45.56 -0.80
C ALA A 30 -2.73 -45.46 0.09
N GLU A 31 -1.82 -46.42 -0.03
CA GLU A 31 -0.52 -46.40 0.62
C GLU A 31 0.36 -45.25 0.10
N LEU A 32 0.43 -45.06 -1.22
CA LEU A 32 1.20 -43.98 -1.86
C LEU A 32 0.80 -42.57 -1.38
N LEU A 33 -0.50 -42.30 -1.24
CA LEU A 33 -1.00 -41.02 -0.71
C LEU A 33 -1.11 -40.98 0.81
N SER A 34 -0.75 -42.08 1.51
CA SER A 34 -0.85 -42.23 2.96
C SER A 34 -2.27 -41.97 3.49
N CYS A 35 -3.28 -42.56 2.85
CA CYS A 35 -4.69 -42.38 3.18
C CYS A 35 -5.47 -43.70 3.23
N SER A 36 -6.71 -43.67 3.75
CA SER A 36 -7.54 -44.88 3.79
C SER A 36 -8.06 -45.27 2.41
N ARG A 37 -8.26 -46.58 2.17
CA ARG A 37 -8.84 -47.10 0.92
C ARG A 37 -10.18 -46.45 0.53
N ARG A 38 -11.02 -46.16 1.53
CA ARG A 38 -12.30 -45.46 1.33
C ARG A 38 -12.10 -44.02 0.88
N HIS A 39 -11.12 -43.33 1.45
CA HIS A 39 -10.78 -41.96 1.06
C HIS A 39 -10.18 -41.93 -0.35
N MET A 40 -9.25 -42.85 -0.67
CA MET A 40 -8.66 -42.97 -2.01
C MET A 40 -9.72 -43.15 -3.10
N ARG A 41 -10.70 -44.05 -2.88
CA ARG A 41 -11.81 -44.24 -3.81
C ARG A 41 -12.62 -42.96 -4.01
N THR A 42 -12.86 -42.20 -2.93
CA THR A 42 -13.57 -40.93 -3.00
C THR A 42 -12.76 -39.91 -3.81
N LEU A 43 -11.45 -39.84 -3.59
CA LEU A 43 -10.54 -38.97 -4.35
C LEU A 43 -10.56 -39.30 -5.85
N LEU A 44 -10.39 -40.56 -6.22
CA LEU A 44 -10.41 -41.00 -7.62
C LEU A 44 -11.74 -40.67 -8.31
N ASN A 45 -12.86 -40.97 -7.66
CA ASN A 45 -14.18 -40.62 -8.20
C ASN A 45 -14.32 -39.11 -8.40
N THR A 46 -13.92 -38.31 -7.42
CA THR A 46 -14.02 -36.84 -7.51
C THR A 46 -13.09 -36.29 -8.60
N MET A 47 -11.87 -36.84 -8.75
CA MET A 47 -10.93 -36.44 -9.81
C MET A 47 -11.41 -36.86 -11.20
N GLN A 48 -12.08 -38.01 -11.31
CA GLN A 48 -12.68 -38.51 -12.54
C GLN A 48 -13.91 -37.69 -12.95
N GLU A 49 -14.78 -37.32 -12.01
CA GLU A 49 -15.92 -36.42 -12.25
C GLU A 49 -15.46 -35.04 -12.78
N ARG A 50 -14.26 -34.60 -12.38
CA ARG A 50 -13.62 -33.37 -12.89
C ARG A 50 -12.84 -33.56 -14.18
N GLY A 51 -12.78 -34.78 -14.72
CA GLY A 51 -12.08 -35.10 -15.96
C GLY A 51 -10.55 -35.07 -15.87
N TRP A 52 -9.96 -35.12 -14.67
CA TRP A 52 -8.49 -35.06 -14.52
C TRP A 52 -7.79 -36.40 -14.78
N LEU A 53 -8.50 -37.50 -14.54
CA LEU A 53 -8.03 -38.87 -14.72
C LEU A 53 -9.21 -39.79 -15.03
N THR A 54 -8.92 -40.98 -15.53
CA THR A 54 -9.86 -42.10 -15.57
C THR A 54 -9.33 -43.26 -14.73
N TRP A 55 -10.25 -43.91 -14.02
CA TRP A 55 -10.02 -45.08 -13.18
C TRP A 55 -10.96 -46.19 -13.62
N GLU A 56 -10.40 -47.18 -14.33
CA GLU A 56 -11.10 -48.35 -14.81
C GLU A 56 -10.93 -49.48 -13.79
N ALA A 57 -11.92 -49.62 -12.90
CA ALA A 57 -11.90 -50.62 -11.85
C ALA A 57 -12.13 -52.03 -12.40
N GLU A 58 -11.20 -52.96 -12.14
CA GLU A 58 -11.40 -54.38 -12.42
C GLU A 58 -11.93 -55.14 -11.20
N VAL A 59 -12.88 -56.06 -11.44
CA VAL A 59 -13.52 -56.87 -10.38
C VAL A 59 -12.82 -58.22 -10.23
N GLY A 60 -12.22 -58.47 -9.06
CA GLY A 60 -11.59 -59.74 -8.67
C GLY A 60 -10.41 -59.54 -7.70
N ARG A 61 -10.12 -60.51 -6.80
CA ARG A 61 -8.91 -60.43 -5.94
C ARG A 61 -7.66 -60.51 -6.82
N GLY A 62 -6.76 -59.53 -6.67
CA GLY A 62 -5.47 -59.50 -7.38
C GLY A 62 -5.52 -58.90 -8.79
N LYS A 63 -6.68 -58.50 -9.30
CA LYS A 63 -6.78 -57.79 -10.57
C LYS A 63 -6.32 -56.34 -10.43
N ARG A 64 -5.53 -55.87 -11.40
CA ARG A 64 -5.00 -54.50 -11.43
C ARG A 64 -5.98 -53.64 -12.22
N SER A 65 -6.39 -52.53 -11.64
CA SER A 65 -7.24 -51.53 -12.27
C SER A 65 -6.38 -50.53 -13.02
N ARG A 66 -6.89 -49.95 -14.11
CA ARG A 66 -6.12 -49.03 -14.94
C ARG A 66 -6.37 -47.58 -14.53
N LEU A 67 -5.30 -46.85 -14.23
CA LEU A 67 -5.30 -45.41 -14.00
C LEU A 67 -4.69 -44.71 -15.21
N THR A 68 -5.44 -43.79 -15.83
CA THR A 68 -4.94 -42.93 -16.90
C THR A 68 -5.09 -41.47 -16.51
N PHE A 69 -4.03 -40.68 -16.65
CA PHE A 69 -4.08 -39.24 -16.41
C PHE A 69 -4.53 -38.52 -17.69
N LEU A 70 -5.57 -37.69 -17.58
CA LEU A 70 -6.07 -36.87 -18.69
C LEU A 70 -5.55 -35.42 -18.62
N TYR A 71 -5.13 -34.99 -17.42
CA TYR A 71 -4.48 -33.71 -17.17
C TYR A 71 -3.03 -33.91 -16.74
N THR A 72 -2.19 -32.93 -17.06
CA THR A 72 -0.82 -32.88 -16.53
C THR A 72 -0.81 -32.21 -15.15
N GLY A 73 0.17 -32.57 -14.32
CA GLY A 73 0.40 -31.88 -13.05
C GLY A 73 0.62 -30.38 -13.25
N LEU A 74 1.29 -29.99 -14.34
CA LEU A 74 1.54 -28.59 -14.71
C LEU A 74 0.25 -27.81 -15.02
N ALA A 75 -0.65 -28.39 -15.83
CA ALA A 75 -1.92 -27.74 -16.17
C ALA A 75 -2.79 -27.49 -14.92
N LEU A 76 -2.80 -28.44 -13.99
CA LEU A 76 -3.55 -28.28 -12.73
C LEU A 76 -2.88 -27.28 -11.77
N GLN A 77 -1.54 -27.20 -11.78
CA GLN A 77 -0.80 -26.17 -11.05
C GLN A 77 -1.10 -24.77 -11.61
N GLN A 78 -1.13 -24.61 -12.93
CA GLN A 78 -1.50 -23.35 -13.60
C GLN A 78 -2.93 -22.93 -13.22
N GLN A 79 -3.90 -23.84 -13.36
CA GLN A 79 -5.29 -23.56 -12.97
C GLN A 79 -5.38 -23.14 -11.49
N ARG A 80 -4.65 -23.80 -10.60
CA ARG A 80 -4.62 -23.42 -9.18
C ARG A 80 -3.97 -22.06 -8.95
N ALA A 81 -2.93 -21.73 -9.71
CA ALA A 81 -2.29 -20.43 -9.62
C ALA A 81 -3.25 -19.31 -10.06
N GLU A 82 -4.01 -19.53 -11.14
CA GLU A 82 -5.11 -18.65 -11.58
C GLU A 82 -6.21 -18.52 -10.50
N ASP A 83 -6.68 -19.63 -9.91
CA ASP A 83 -7.65 -19.61 -8.82
C ASP A 83 -7.16 -18.77 -7.62
N LEU A 84 -5.87 -18.86 -7.29
CA LEU A 84 -5.26 -18.11 -6.19
C LEU A 84 -5.11 -16.62 -6.51
N LEU A 85 -4.81 -16.28 -7.76
CA LEU A 85 -4.79 -14.89 -8.24
C LEU A 85 -6.18 -14.27 -8.18
N GLU A 86 -7.19 -14.99 -8.67
CA GLU A 86 -8.58 -14.53 -8.59
C GLU A 86 -9.05 -14.34 -7.16
N GLN A 87 -8.54 -15.13 -6.21
CA GLN A 87 -8.87 -15.01 -4.79
C GLN A 87 -7.96 -14.04 -4.03
N ASP A 88 -7.05 -13.35 -4.73
CA ASP A 88 -6.06 -12.43 -4.18
C ASP A 88 -5.18 -13.08 -3.07
N ARG A 89 -4.93 -14.40 -3.17
CA ARG A 89 -4.15 -15.21 -2.21
C ARG A 89 -2.67 -15.25 -2.58
N ILE A 90 -2.04 -14.09 -2.62
CA ILE A 90 -0.67 -13.92 -3.14
C ILE A 90 0.37 -14.73 -2.36
N ASP A 91 0.25 -14.83 -1.03
CA ASP A 91 1.16 -15.65 -0.21
C ASP A 91 1.17 -17.12 -0.67
N GLN A 92 0.01 -17.67 -0.99
CA GLN A 92 -0.13 -19.06 -1.45
C GLN A 92 0.32 -19.23 -2.89
N LEU A 93 0.12 -18.22 -3.74
CA LEU A 93 0.61 -18.21 -5.12
C LEU A 93 2.13 -18.27 -5.16
N VAL A 94 2.79 -17.41 -4.38
CA VAL A 94 4.26 -17.39 -4.27
C VAL A 94 4.79 -18.73 -3.78
N GLN A 95 4.12 -19.35 -2.78
CA GLN A 95 4.48 -20.69 -2.30
C GLN A 95 4.24 -21.80 -3.33
N LEU A 96 3.21 -21.67 -4.17
CA LEU A 96 2.85 -22.69 -5.17
C LEU A 96 3.80 -22.68 -6.38
N VAL A 97 4.06 -21.49 -6.92
CA VAL A 97 4.85 -21.34 -8.16
C VAL A 97 6.35 -21.42 -7.85
N GLY A 98 6.79 -20.83 -6.74
CA GLY A 98 8.20 -20.82 -6.31
C GLY A 98 9.13 -19.96 -7.18
N ASP A 99 8.89 -19.91 -8.49
CA ASP A 99 9.57 -19.02 -9.44
C ASP A 99 8.98 -17.61 -9.40
N LYS A 100 9.81 -16.65 -8.97
CA LYS A 100 9.44 -15.24 -8.87
C LYS A 100 9.15 -14.61 -10.22
N THR A 101 9.83 -15.03 -11.30
CA THR A 101 9.65 -14.45 -12.64
C THR A 101 8.28 -14.83 -13.20
N ALA A 102 7.92 -16.11 -13.08
CA ALA A 102 6.59 -16.59 -13.44
C ALA A 102 5.50 -15.89 -12.61
N VAL A 103 5.67 -15.76 -11.28
CA VAL A 103 4.70 -15.03 -10.43
C VAL A 103 4.57 -13.57 -10.88
N ARG A 104 5.67 -12.88 -11.19
CA ARG A 104 5.65 -11.50 -11.70
C ARG A 104 4.82 -11.40 -12.98
N GLN A 105 5.07 -12.25 -13.97
CA GLN A 105 4.34 -12.23 -15.23
C GLN A 105 2.84 -12.45 -15.03
N MET A 106 2.46 -13.39 -14.17
CA MET A 106 1.07 -13.64 -13.83
C MET A 106 0.43 -12.45 -13.11
N LEU A 107 1.12 -11.80 -12.16
CA LEU A 107 0.56 -10.64 -11.48
C LEU A 107 0.37 -9.48 -12.46
N VAL A 108 1.35 -9.23 -13.33
CA VAL A 108 1.28 -8.17 -14.35
C VAL A 108 0.07 -8.33 -15.27
N SER A 109 -0.28 -9.57 -15.67
CA SER A 109 -1.47 -9.81 -16.51
C SER A 109 -2.81 -9.53 -15.81
N HIS A 110 -2.81 -9.40 -14.48
CA HIS A 110 -4.00 -9.13 -13.67
C HIS A 110 -4.01 -7.74 -13.01
N LEU A 111 -3.06 -6.86 -13.36
CA LEU A 111 -3.02 -5.48 -12.85
C LEU A 111 -4.14 -4.61 -13.43
N GLY A 112 -4.43 -3.50 -12.74
CA GLY A 112 -5.38 -2.49 -13.18
C GLY A 112 -6.76 -2.63 -12.54
N ARG A 113 -7.74 -1.94 -13.14
CA ARG A 113 -9.14 -1.95 -12.68
C ARG A 113 -9.83 -3.21 -13.17
N SER A 114 -10.46 -3.92 -12.25
CA SER A 114 -11.36 -5.04 -12.56
C SER A 114 -12.71 -4.81 -11.91
N PHE A 115 -13.76 -5.30 -12.55
CA PHE A 115 -15.10 -5.31 -12.00
C PHE A 115 -15.46 -6.75 -11.59
N ARG A 116 -15.74 -6.96 -10.31
CA ARG A 116 -16.07 -8.29 -9.80
C ARG A 116 -17.23 -8.20 -8.82
N GLN A 117 -18.28 -9.00 -9.05
CA GLN A 117 -19.46 -9.07 -8.16
C GLN A 117 -20.07 -7.69 -7.85
N GLY A 118 -20.09 -6.77 -8.81
CA GLY A 118 -20.62 -5.42 -8.58
C GLY A 118 -19.62 -4.41 -7.99
N ARG A 119 -18.37 -4.83 -7.73
CA ARG A 119 -17.35 -4.00 -7.08
C ARG A 119 -16.20 -3.62 -8.02
N HIS A 120 -15.73 -2.39 -7.90
CA HIS A 120 -14.53 -1.87 -8.53
C HIS A 120 -13.29 -2.20 -7.69
N ILE A 121 -12.43 -3.07 -8.24
CA ILE A 121 -11.19 -3.49 -7.57
C ILE A 121 -10.01 -2.95 -8.37
N MET A 122 -9.12 -2.22 -7.69
CA MET A 122 -7.84 -1.76 -8.23
C MET A 122 -6.70 -2.61 -7.71
N ARG A 123 -5.89 -3.16 -8.62
CA ARG A 123 -4.69 -3.93 -8.27
C ARG A 123 -3.44 -3.19 -8.68
N VAL A 124 -2.54 -3.00 -7.71
CA VAL A 124 -1.27 -2.29 -7.89
C VAL A 124 -0.14 -3.20 -7.47
N LEU A 125 0.95 -3.20 -8.24
CA LEU A 125 2.16 -3.91 -7.89
C LEU A 125 3.12 -2.96 -7.19
N TYR A 126 3.71 -3.41 -6.09
CA TYR A 126 4.65 -2.64 -5.32
C TYR A 126 5.79 -3.52 -4.82
N TYR A 127 6.93 -2.92 -4.49
CA TYR A 127 8.17 -3.67 -4.25
C TYR A 127 8.52 -3.80 -2.76
N ARG A 128 7.77 -3.17 -1.84
CA ARG A 128 8.05 -3.28 -0.40
C ARG A 128 6.79 -3.42 0.44
N PRO A 129 6.80 -4.23 1.51
CA PRO A 129 5.67 -4.30 2.42
C PRO A 129 5.53 -2.99 3.21
N MET A 130 4.30 -2.65 3.58
CA MET A 130 3.93 -1.43 4.30
C MET A 130 3.42 -1.76 5.71
N HIS A 131 4.28 -2.34 6.55
CA HIS A 131 3.90 -2.79 7.91
C HIS A 131 3.60 -1.66 8.90
N ASN A 132 4.06 -0.45 8.60
CA ASN A 132 3.88 0.71 9.47
C ASN A 132 3.09 1.79 8.74
N LEU A 133 1.85 1.98 9.16
CA LEU A 133 0.90 2.98 8.67
C LEU A 133 0.50 3.96 9.77
N LEU A 134 1.16 3.91 10.95
CA LEU A 134 0.82 4.73 12.11
C LEU A 134 1.27 6.20 11.94
N PRO A 135 0.33 7.17 11.89
CA PRO A 135 0.65 8.59 11.91
C PRO A 135 1.55 8.99 13.08
N GLY A 136 2.53 9.86 12.81
CA GLY A 136 3.49 10.35 13.82
C GLY A 136 4.75 9.48 13.97
N THR A 137 4.82 8.33 13.29
CA THR A 137 6.06 7.55 13.15
C THR A 137 6.82 7.91 11.86
N ALA A 138 8.01 7.34 11.68
CA ALA A 138 8.76 7.47 10.43
C ALA A 138 8.08 6.66 9.31
N LEU A 139 7.30 7.36 8.47
CA LEU A 139 6.62 6.82 7.30
C LEU A 139 7.38 7.20 6.02
N ARG A 140 7.46 6.29 5.05
CA ARG A 140 7.99 6.64 3.71
C ARG A 140 6.84 7.24 2.89
N ARG A 141 7.16 7.81 1.73
CA ARG A 141 6.19 8.46 0.83
C ARG A 141 4.96 7.59 0.56
N SER A 142 5.16 6.30 0.31
CA SER A 142 4.06 5.38 0.02
C SER A 142 3.17 5.12 1.24
N GLU A 143 3.72 4.96 2.44
CA GLU A 143 2.90 4.84 3.65
C GLU A 143 2.21 6.14 4.03
N THR A 144 2.84 7.29 3.80
CA THR A 144 2.20 8.62 3.93
C THR A 144 0.99 8.72 3.01
N HIS A 145 1.11 8.27 1.76
CA HIS A 145 -0.01 8.26 0.81
C HIS A 145 -1.14 7.34 1.27
N ILE A 146 -0.83 6.11 1.72
CA ILE A 146 -1.82 5.17 2.24
C ILE A 146 -2.47 5.68 3.54
N ALA A 147 -1.70 6.29 4.45
CA ALA A 147 -2.23 6.88 5.68
C ALA A 147 -3.27 7.96 5.40
N ARG A 148 -3.08 8.79 4.36
CA ARG A 148 -4.09 9.77 3.88
C ARG A 148 -5.39 9.15 3.41
N GLN A 149 -5.39 7.87 3.05
CA GLN A 149 -6.62 7.15 2.69
C GLN A 149 -7.30 6.53 3.92
N ILE A 150 -6.57 6.29 5.00
CA ILE A 150 -7.05 5.59 6.20
C ILE A 150 -7.53 6.55 7.28
N PHE A 151 -6.87 7.70 7.42
CA PHE A 151 -7.16 8.65 8.49
C PHE A 151 -7.55 10.01 7.91
N SER A 152 -8.39 10.72 8.64
CA SER A 152 -8.67 12.14 8.40
C SER A 152 -7.91 13.02 9.39
N ALA A 153 -7.67 14.25 8.98
CA ALA A 153 -7.06 15.29 9.80
C ALA A 153 -8.08 16.42 10.07
N LEU A 154 -7.69 17.47 10.78
CA LEU A 154 -8.60 18.61 10.95
C LEU A 154 -8.86 19.30 9.61
N ILE A 155 -7.82 19.41 8.78
CA ILE A 155 -7.83 20.10 7.50
C ILE A 155 -7.26 19.18 6.43
N ARG A 156 -7.72 19.32 5.20
CA ARG A 156 -7.11 18.67 4.04
C ARG A 156 -6.26 19.67 3.27
N VAL A 157 -5.08 19.26 2.82
CA VAL A 157 -4.28 20.04 1.87
C VAL A 157 -4.50 19.44 0.49
N ASN A 158 -4.98 20.25 -0.45
CA ASN A 158 -5.13 19.84 -1.84
C ASN A 158 -3.74 19.64 -2.46
N GLU A 159 -3.46 18.44 -2.96
CA GLU A 159 -2.14 18.09 -3.49
C GLU A 159 -1.83 18.75 -4.85
N GLU A 160 -2.86 19.20 -5.58
CA GLU A 160 -2.70 19.80 -6.91
C GLU A 160 -2.34 21.28 -6.82
N ASN A 161 -3.00 22.03 -5.94
CA ASN A 161 -2.85 23.48 -5.85
C ASN A 161 -2.31 23.97 -4.48
N GLY A 162 -2.20 23.09 -3.49
CA GLY A 162 -1.71 23.42 -2.14
C GLY A 162 -2.71 24.14 -1.24
N GLU A 163 -3.96 24.33 -1.69
CA GLU A 163 -4.98 25.03 -0.93
C GLU A 163 -5.48 24.21 0.27
N LEU A 164 -5.95 24.93 1.30
CA LEU A 164 -6.53 24.32 2.49
C LEU A 164 -8.02 24.09 2.28
N GLU A 165 -8.46 22.87 2.53
CA GLU A 165 -9.83 22.41 2.37
C GLU A 165 -10.38 21.85 3.69
N ALA A 166 -11.70 21.85 3.82
CA ALA A 166 -12.38 21.23 4.94
C ALA A 166 -12.16 19.71 4.97
N ASP A 167 -11.94 19.17 6.18
CA ASP A 167 -11.93 17.73 6.46
C ASP A 167 -12.83 17.45 7.68
N ILE A 168 -12.27 16.98 8.81
CA ILE A 168 -13.02 16.88 10.08
C ILE A 168 -13.50 18.26 10.52
N ALA A 169 -12.64 19.29 10.42
CA ALA A 169 -13.06 20.68 10.59
C ALA A 169 -13.67 21.18 9.28
N HIS A 170 -14.93 21.64 9.35
CA HIS A 170 -15.59 22.24 8.20
C HIS A 170 -15.32 23.76 8.08
N HIS A 171 -14.81 24.38 9.15
CA HIS A 171 -14.43 25.78 9.18
C HIS A 171 -13.37 26.03 10.27
N TRP A 172 -12.53 27.04 10.08
CA TRP A 172 -11.56 27.50 11.06
C TRP A 172 -11.28 28.99 10.91
N GLN A 173 -10.84 29.62 11.99
CA GLN A 173 -10.49 31.04 12.00
C GLN A 173 -9.38 31.33 13.01
N GLN A 174 -8.55 32.32 12.68
CA GLN A 174 -7.56 32.87 13.58
C GLN A 174 -8.23 33.94 14.45
N ILE A 175 -8.43 33.66 15.73
CA ILE A 175 -9.02 34.61 16.69
C ILE A 175 -7.99 35.67 17.09
N SER A 176 -6.73 35.24 17.26
CA SER A 176 -5.58 36.11 17.49
C SER A 176 -4.31 35.43 16.98
N PRO A 177 -3.14 36.10 16.95
CA PRO A 177 -1.88 35.48 16.55
C PRO A 177 -1.56 34.17 17.30
N LEU A 178 -2.06 34.01 18.53
CA LEU A 178 -1.78 32.86 19.41
C LEU A 178 -3.00 31.96 19.66
N HIS A 179 -4.12 32.17 18.93
CA HIS A 179 -5.37 31.46 19.20
C HIS A 179 -6.11 31.17 17.90
N TRP A 180 -6.33 29.88 17.66
CA TRP A 180 -7.12 29.36 16.54
C TRP A 180 -8.36 28.65 17.03
N ARG A 181 -9.47 28.81 16.30
CA ARG A 181 -10.72 28.09 16.54
C ARG A 181 -11.09 27.27 15.32
N PHE A 182 -11.47 26.02 15.55
CA PHE A 182 -11.93 25.06 14.54
C PHE A 182 -13.34 24.57 14.88
N PHE A 183 -14.17 24.40 13.86
CA PHE A 183 -15.53 23.89 13.96
C PHE A 183 -15.60 22.51 13.30
N LEU A 184 -15.90 21.50 14.10
CA LEU A 184 -15.82 20.09 13.72
C LEU A 184 -17.19 19.56 13.29
N ARG A 185 -17.19 18.57 12.39
CA ARG A 185 -18.42 17.85 12.02
C ARG A 185 -18.81 16.87 13.14
N PRO A 186 -20.08 16.84 13.58
CA PRO A 186 -20.59 15.76 14.42
C PRO A 186 -20.81 14.47 13.62
N GLY A 187 -20.96 13.33 14.30
CA GLY A 187 -21.40 12.08 13.67
C GLY A 187 -20.35 11.38 12.80
N ILE A 188 -19.07 11.73 12.93
CA ILE A 188 -17.98 11.03 12.25
C ILE A 188 -17.76 9.68 12.93
N HIS A 189 -17.61 8.61 12.16
CA HIS A 189 -17.34 7.28 12.68
C HIS A 189 -15.93 6.82 12.32
N PHE A 190 -15.30 6.10 13.24
CA PHE A 190 -14.12 5.31 12.94
C PHE A 190 -14.51 4.02 12.22
N HIS A 191 -13.54 3.36 11.56
CA HIS A 191 -13.76 2.11 10.82
C HIS A 191 -14.31 0.96 11.66
N HIS A 192 -14.14 0.99 12.99
CA HIS A 192 -14.72 -0.01 13.91
C HIS A 192 -16.13 0.33 14.40
N GLY A 193 -16.73 1.41 13.90
CA GLY A 193 -18.10 1.82 14.18
C GLY A 193 -18.27 2.69 15.42
N ARG A 194 -17.21 2.98 16.18
CA ARG A 194 -17.27 3.97 17.27
C ARG A 194 -17.34 5.37 16.69
N GLU A 195 -18.21 6.22 17.24
CA GLU A 195 -18.23 7.65 16.90
C GLU A 195 -16.95 8.34 17.40
N LEU A 196 -16.44 9.28 16.59
CA LEU A 196 -15.36 10.19 16.93
C LEU A 196 -15.83 11.12 18.06
N GLU A 197 -15.11 11.11 19.17
CA GLU A 197 -15.34 12.03 20.28
C GLU A 197 -14.31 13.17 20.25
N MET A 198 -14.65 14.29 20.89
CA MET A 198 -13.71 15.43 21.02
C MET A 198 -12.39 15.03 21.70
N GLU A 199 -12.44 14.08 22.63
CA GLU A 199 -11.26 13.57 23.33
C GLU A 199 -10.27 12.87 22.39
N ASP A 200 -10.76 12.20 21.34
CA ASP A 200 -9.91 11.57 20.31
C ASP A 200 -9.10 12.63 19.56
N VAL A 201 -9.75 13.75 19.25
CA VAL A 201 -9.15 14.91 18.57
C VAL A 201 -8.10 15.56 19.46
N ILE A 202 -8.45 15.89 20.71
CA ILE A 202 -7.55 16.54 21.67
C ILE A 202 -6.32 15.65 21.93
N THR A 203 -6.53 14.36 22.22
CA THR A 203 -5.44 13.41 22.48
C THR A 203 -4.50 13.28 21.27
N SER A 204 -5.06 13.21 20.05
CA SER A 204 -4.27 13.09 18.82
C SER A 204 -3.41 14.34 18.55
N LEU A 205 -3.95 15.52 18.80
CA LEU A 205 -3.22 16.78 18.61
C LEU A 205 -2.25 17.10 19.75
N MET A 206 -2.50 16.61 20.97
CA MET A 206 -1.52 16.67 22.04
C MET A 206 -0.35 15.72 21.78
N ARG A 207 -0.59 14.54 21.19
CA ARG A 207 0.46 13.57 20.82
C ARG A 207 1.53 14.19 19.93
N ILE A 208 1.14 15.01 18.95
CA ILE A 208 2.08 15.59 17.97
C ILE A 208 2.95 16.70 18.55
N ASN A 209 2.63 17.23 19.73
CA ASN A 209 3.39 18.29 20.40
C ASN A 209 4.87 17.92 20.61
N ALA A 210 5.17 16.62 20.75
CA ALA A 210 6.54 16.11 20.82
C ALA A 210 7.38 16.39 19.56
N LEU A 211 6.75 16.72 18.43
CA LEU A 211 7.43 17.03 17.18
C LEU A 211 7.76 18.54 17.10
N PRO A 212 8.96 18.91 16.62
CA PRO A 212 9.42 20.31 16.64
C PRO A 212 8.44 21.32 16.05
N LEU A 213 7.78 20.98 14.94
CA LEU A 213 6.83 21.88 14.26
C LEU A 213 5.54 22.16 15.05
N TYR A 214 5.21 21.34 16.05
CA TYR A 214 3.97 21.45 16.84
C TYR A 214 4.25 21.76 18.32
N SER A 215 5.52 21.81 18.72
CA SER A 215 5.97 22.05 20.10
C SER A 215 5.52 23.39 20.70
N HIS A 216 5.08 24.31 19.85
CA HIS A 216 4.57 25.61 20.25
C HIS A 216 3.06 25.59 20.58
N ILE A 217 2.35 24.47 20.41
CA ILE A 217 0.98 24.30 20.92
C ILE A 217 1.04 24.20 22.44
N THR A 218 0.33 25.06 23.16
CA THR A 218 0.37 25.08 24.64
C THR A 218 -0.85 24.46 25.27
N GLN A 219 -2.02 24.62 24.64
CA GLN A 219 -3.28 24.16 25.17
C GLN A 219 -4.26 23.89 24.04
N ILE A 220 -5.05 22.83 24.20
CA ILE A 220 -6.17 22.49 23.31
C ILE A 220 -7.39 22.28 24.20
N VAL A 221 -8.46 23.04 23.97
CA VAL A 221 -9.70 22.96 24.75
C VAL A 221 -10.91 22.96 23.84
N SER A 222 -12.02 22.40 24.31
CA SER A 222 -13.31 22.47 23.63
C SER A 222 -14.24 23.36 24.45
N PRO A 223 -14.40 24.65 24.09
CA PRO A 223 -15.25 25.57 24.86
C PRO A 223 -16.73 25.21 24.77
N THR A 224 -17.14 24.60 23.66
CA THR A 224 -18.50 24.15 23.36
C THR A 224 -18.45 22.91 22.49
N ALA A 225 -19.55 22.15 22.43
CA ALA A 225 -19.65 20.96 21.58
C ALA A 225 -19.20 21.25 20.14
N TRP A 226 -18.36 20.36 19.60
CA TRP A 226 -17.83 20.43 18.23
C TRP A 226 -17.08 21.72 17.88
N THR A 227 -16.61 22.45 18.89
CA THR A 227 -15.71 23.60 18.73
C THR A 227 -14.41 23.28 19.44
N LEU A 228 -13.29 23.50 18.77
CA LEU A 228 -11.94 23.24 19.26
C LEU A 228 -11.12 24.53 19.21
N ASP A 229 -10.56 24.91 20.34
CA ASP A 229 -9.66 26.05 20.48
C ASP A 229 -8.22 25.55 20.71
N ILE A 230 -7.29 26.03 19.90
CA ILE A 230 -5.86 25.75 20.01
C ILE A 230 -5.13 27.03 20.37
N HIS A 231 -4.40 27.00 21.48
CA HIS A 231 -3.57 28.10 21.96
C HIS A 231 -2.09 27.81 21.71
N LEU A 232 -1.34 28.85 21.35
CA LEU A 232 0.05 28.76 20.94
C LEU A 232 0.96 29.61 21.85
N ALA A 233 2.21 29.17 22.02
CA ALA A 233 3.27 29.93 22.68
C ALA A 233 3.87 31.01 21.76
N GLN A 234 3.79 30.82 20.44
CA GLN A 234 4.34 31.72 19.43
C GLN A 234 3.37 31.82 18.24
N PRO A 235 3.31 32.97 17.54
CA PRO A 235 2.42 33.10 16.40
C PRO A 235 2.78 32.14 15.27
N ASP A 236 1.80 31.35 14.82
CA ASP A 236 1.95 30.50 13.64
C ASP A 236 0.73 30.62 12.72
N ARG A 237 0.97 31.22 11.55
CA ARG A 237 -0.04 31.35 10.47
C ARG A 237 -0.18 30.08 9.63
N TRP A 238 0.78 29.17 9.72
CA TRP A 238 0.82 27.90 8.99
C TRP A 238 0.22 26.74 9.78
N LEU A 239 -0.19 26.96 11.03
CA LEU A 239 -0.82 25.94 11.85
C LEU A 239 -1.94 25.17 11.12
N PRO A 240 -2.90 25.81 10.42
CA PRO A 240 -3.91 25.09 9.65
C PRO A 240 -3.33 24.12 8.61
N TRP A 241 -2.25 24.51 7.93
CA TRP A 241 -1.56 23.67 6.96
C TRP A 241 -0.83 22.49 7.62
N LEU A 242 -0.20 22.73 8.78
CA LEU A 242 0.44 21.68 9.59
C LEU A 242 -0.60 20.66 10.09
N LEU A 243 -1.77 21.12 10.50
CA LEU A 243 -2.87 20.28 10.99
C LEU A 243 -3.56 19.45 9.90
N GLY A 244 -3.16 19.61 8.63
CA GLY A 244 -3.54 18.72 7.52
C GLY A 244 -2.45 17.74 7.11
N GLN A 245 -1.30 17.73 7.78
CA GLN A 245 -0.23 16.78 7.50
C GLN A 245 -0.44 15.46 8.23
N VAL A 246 0.15 14.38 7.70
CA VAL A 246 0.00 13.03 8.23
C VAL A 246 0.26 12.91 9.73
N PRO A 247 1.30 13.54 10.33
CA PRO A 247 1.51 13.45 11.77
C PRO A 247 0.28 13.87 12.61
N ALA A 248 -0.46 14.88 12.14
CA ALA A 248 -1.62 15.49 12.82
C ALA A 248 -2.95 14.76 12.60
N MET A 249 -2.94 13.61 11.91
CA MET A 249 -4.14 12.79 11.71
C MET A 249 -4.71 12.27 13.03
N ILE A 250 -6.05 12.18 13.06
CA ILE A 250 -6.80 11.82 14.25
C ILE A 250 -6.87 10.30 14.39
N LEU A 251 -6.50 9.82 15.58
CA LEU A 251 -6.54 8.41 15.97
C LEU A 251 -7.60 8.20 17.05
N PRO A 252 -8.15 6.98 17.19
CA PRO A 252 -8.94 6.64 18.37
C PRO A 252 -8.06 6.73 19.61
N ARG A 253 -8.53 7.34 20.70
CA ARG A 253 -7.76 7.52 21.95
C ARG A 253 -7.20 6.21 22.52
N GLU A 254 -7.88 5.09 22.26
CA GLU A 254 -7.50 3.75 22.67
C GLU A 254 -6.46 3.06 21.75
N TRP A 255 -5.93 3.75 20.72
CA TRP A 255 -5.08 3.14 19.68
C TRP A 255 -3.88 2.34 20.23
N GLU A 256 -3.28 2.77 21.35
CA GLU A 256 -2.14 2.07 21.97
C GLU A 256 -2.50 0.67 22.49
N THR A 257 -3.78 0.47 22.85
CA THR A 257 -4.29 -0.81 23.37
C THR A 257 -4.77 -1.74 22.26
N LEU A 258 -4.93 -1.22 21.03
CA LEU A 258 -5.39 -1.99 19.89
C LEU A 258 -4.24 -2.83 19.30
N SER A 259 -4.48 -4.12 19.12
CA SER A 259 -3.47 -5.06 18.63
C SER A 259 -3.03 -4.71 17.21
N ASN A 260 -1.71 -4.71 16.97
CA ASN A 260 -1.11 -4.51 15.65
C ASN A 260 -1.54 -3.20 14.95
N PHE A 261 -1.82 -2.14 15.71
CA PHE A 261 -2.34 -0.88 15.17
C PHE A 261 -1.48 -0.27 14.06
N SER A 262 -0.15 -0.40 14.12
CA SER A 262 0.73 0.08 13.04
C SER A 262 0.48 -0.61 11.69
N SER A 263 0.10 -1.89 11.69
CA SER A 263 -0.10 -2.67 10.47
C SER A 263 -1.57 -2.75 10.05
N HIS A 264 -2.48 -2.77 11.03
CA HIS A 264 -3.93 -2.78 10.84
C HIS A 264 -4.57 -1.61 11.60
N PRO A 265 -4.29 -0.36 11.19
CA PRO A 265 -4.83 0.81 11.86
C PRO A 265 -6.34 0.95 11.67
N ILE A 266 -6.96 1.66 12.62
CA ILE A 266 -8.33 2.12 12.54
C ILE A 266 -8.32 3.65 12.47
N GLY A 267 -8.94 4.21 11.44
CA GLY A 267 -9.06 5.64 11.24
C GLY A 267 -10.49 6.06 10.91
N THR A 268 -10.63 7.28 10.41
CA THR A 268 -11.90 7.91 9.99
C THR A 268 -11.91 8.24 8.49
N GLY A 269 -10.87 7.83 7.76
CA GLY A 269 -10.71 8.12 6.34
C GLY A 269 -11.56 7.22 5.42
N PRO A 270 -11.53 7.48 4.11
CA PRO A 270 -12.38 6.82 3.12
C PRO A 270 -12.10 5.33 2.91
N TYR A 271 -10.96 4.81 3.38
CA TYR A 271 -10.61 3.39 3.26
C TYR A 271 -10.21 2.78 4.59
N ALA A 272 -10.62 1.54 4.84
CA ALA A 272 -10.24 0.75 6.01
C ALA A 272 -9.34 -0.43 5.62
N VAL A 273 -8.34 -0.74 6.46
CA VAL A 273 -7.41 -1.85 6.22
C VAL A 273 -8.11 -3.19 6.48
N MET A 274 -8.19 -4.04 5.45
CA MET A 274 -8.68 -5.41 5.58
C MET A 274 -7.58 -6.39 5.93
N ARG A 275 -6.40 -6.20 5.33
CA ARG A 275 -5.29 -7.15 5.42
C ARG A 275 -3.97 -6.47 5.10
N ASN A 276 -2.95 -6.72 5.92
CA ASN A 276 -1.59 -6.26 5.67
C ASN A 276 -0.59 -7.37 6.02
N THR A 277 -0.07 -8.06 5.01
CA THR A 277 0.95 -9.12 5.10
C THR A 277 2.20 -8.73 4.31
N ASN A 278 3.23 -9.58 4.35
CA ASN A 278 4.48 -9.35 3.62
C ASN A 278 4.28 -9.24 2.10
N ASN A 279 3.26 -9.90 1.55
CA ASN A 279 3.05 -9.96 0.10
C ASN A 279 1.80 -9.16 -0.34
N GLN A 280 1.08 -8.52 0.58
CA GLN A 280 -0.20 -7.88 0.26
C GLN A 280 -0.63 -6.83 1.29
N LEU A 281 -1.01 -5.64 0.81
CA LEU A 281 -1.86 -4.70 1.54
C LEU A 281 -3.21 -4.59 0.81
N LYS A 282 -4.31 -4.83 1.51
CA LYS A 282 -5.68 -4.73 0.99
C LYS A 282 -6.48 -3.76 1.85
N ILE A 283 -7.03 -2.73 1.21
CA ILE A 283 -7.91 -1.73 1.81
C ILE A 283 -9.25 -1.71 1.06
N HIS A 284 -10.33 -1.36 1.76
CA HIS A 284 -11.67 -1.29 1.20
C HIS A 284 -12.34 0.04 1.51
N ALA A 285 -13.23 0.49 0.64
CA ALA A 285 -14.02 1.70 0.87
C ALA A 285 -14.82 1.58 2.17
N PHE A 286 -14.79 2.63 2.98
CA PHE A 286 -15.56 2.74 4.20
C PHE A 286 -16.90 3.43 3.89
N ASP A 287 -17.99 2.67 3.99
CA ASP A 287 -19.32 3.15 3.57
C ASP A 287 -19.87 4.26 4.48
N ASP A 288 -19.48 4.30 5.76
CA ASP A 288 -19.87 5.34 6.73
C ASP A 288 -18.90 6.54 6.75
N TYR A 289 -18.07 6.69 5.71
CA TYR A 289 -17.20 7.86 5.58
C TYR A 289 -18.02 9.14 5.48
N PHE A 290 -17.69 10.14 6.31
CA PHE A 290 -18.46 11.39 6.42
C PHE A 290 -18.34 12.32 5.19
N GLY A 291 -17.41 12.04 4.28
CA GLY A 291 -17.26 12.73 3.01
C GLY A 291 -17.91 11.98 1.86
N TYR A 292 -17.39 12.17 0.65
CA TYR A 292 -17.80 11.34 -0.48
C TYR A 292 -17.16 9.96 -0.38
N ARG A 293 -17.99 8.93 -0.50
CA ARG A 293 -17.53 7.54 -0.58
C ARG A 293 -16.54 7.39 -1.73
N ALA A 294 -15.47 6.64 -1.49
CA ALA A 294 -14.53 6.28 -2.52
C ALA A 294 -15.20 5.53 -3.69
N LEU A 295 -14.80 5.86 -4.91
CA LEU A 295 -15.33 5.23 -6.14
C LEU A 295 -14.79 3.81 -6.35
N ILE A 296 -13.60 3.52 -5.83
CA ILE A 296 -12.98 2.20 -5.89
C ILE A 296 -13.34 1.48 -4.60
N ASP A 297 -14.03 0.35 -4.71
CA ASP A 297 -14.49 -0.42 -3.55
C ASP A 297 -13.34 -1.11 -2.82
N GLU A 298 -12.30 -1.48 -3.57
CA GLU A 298 -11.15 -2.22 -3.03
C GLU A 298 -9.86 -1.83 -3.74
N VAL A 299 -8.81 -1.56 -2.96
CA VAL A 299 -7.44 -1.40 -3.48
C VAL A 299 -6.57 -2.51 -2.91
N ASN A 300 -5.92 -3.23 -3.80
CA ASN A 300 -5.06 -4.37 -3.47
C ASN A 300 -3.64 -4.12 -3.98
N VAL A 301 -2.74 -3.84 -3.05
CA VAL A 301 -1.32 -3.64 -3.31
C VAL A 301 -0.61 -4.98 -3.12
N TRP A 302 -0.20 -5.59 -4.22
CA TRP A 302 0.59 -6.81 -4.22
C TRP A 302 2.07 -6.48 -4.06
N VAL A 303 2.75 -7.15 -3.15
CA VAL A 303 4.14 -6.87 -2.81
C VAL A 303 5.05 -7.95 -3.40
N LEU A 304 5.96 -7.52 -4.27
CA LEU A 304 7.02 -8.34 -4.86
C LEU A 304 8.38 -7.62 -4.74
N PRO A 305 9.24 -8.04 -3.78
CA PRO A 305 10.51 -7.37 -3.46
C PRO A 305 11.45 -7.06 -4.63
N ASP A 306 11.48 -7.92 -5.65
CA ASP A 306 12.50 -7.88 -6.71
C ASP A 306 12.09 -7.02 -7.92
N ILE A 307 11.02 -6.22 -7.82
CA ILE A 307 10.57 -5.33 -8.92
C ILE A 307 11.18 -3.93 -8.80
N GLY A 308 11.75 -3.58 -7.65
CA GLY A 308 12.31 -2.25 -7.39
C GLY A 308 13.60 -1.90 -8.16
N GLU A 309 14.12 -2.81 -9.00
CA GLU A 309 15.34 -2.60 -9.78
C GLU A 309 15.11 -1.89 -11.12
N GLU A 310 13.86 -1.77 -11.58
CA GLU A 310 13.54 -1.04 -12.81
C GLU A 310 13.18 0.43 -12.49
N PRO A 311 13.93 1.43 -12.98
CA PRO A 311 13.71 2.85 -12.67
C PRO A 311 12.43 3.43 -13.30
N GLY A 312 11.64 2.62 -14.03
CA GLY A 312 10.39 3.00 -14.67
C GLY A 312 9.18 2.33 -14.02
N GLY A 313 8.68 2.87 -12.92
CA GLY A 313 7.39 2.47 -12.35
C GLY A 313 6.25 3.23 -13.05
N GLY A 314 5.72 2.68 -14.15
CA GLY A 314 4.59 3.28 -14.87
C GLY A 314 3.28 2.55 -14.57
N LEU A 315 2.21 3.30 -14.25
CA LEU A 315 0.85 2.79 -14.28
C LEU A 315 0.23 3.20 -15.62
N THR A 316 0.03 2.25 -16.52
CA THR A 316 -0.67 2.53 -17.79
C THR A 316 -2.18 2.49 -17.55
N LEU A 317 -2.81 3.66 -17.55
CA LEU A 317 -4.26 3.77 -17.63
C LEU A 317 -4.67 3.64 -19.10
N LYS A 318 -5.36 2.55 -19.45
CA LYS A 318 -6.00 2.40 -20.75
C LYS A 318 -7.46 2.85 -20.63
N GLY A 319 -7.86 3.80 -21.46
CA GLY A 319 -9.27 4.16 -21.65
C GLY A 319 -10.07 3.04 -22.34
N PRO A 320 -11.39 3.23 -22.52
CA PRO A 320 -12.26 2.27 -23.21
C PRO A 320 -11.92 2.07 -24.70
N THR A 321 -11.18 2.98 -25.31
CA THR A 321 -10.66 2.91 -26.68
C THR A 321 -9.15 2.72 -26.68
N GLU A 322 -8.61 1.95 -27.65
CA GLU A 322 -7.16 1.65 -27.72
C GLU A 322 -6.27 2.89 -27.85
N ASP A 323 -6.84 4.01 -28.31
CA ASP A 323 -6.16 5.28 -28.55
C ASP A 323 -6.04 6.17 -27.30
N GLU A 324 -6.78 5.89 -26.22
CA GLU A 324 -6.66 6.63 -24.95
C GLU A 324 -5.57 6.01 -24.06
N LYS A 325 -4.32 6.16 -24.47
CA LYS A 325 -3.15 5.90 -23.61
C LYS A 325 -2.62 7.21 -23.07
N ALA A 326 -3.04 7.57 -21.86
CA ALA A 326 -2.38 8.65 -21.13
C ALA A 326 -1.11 8.10 -20.47
N ILE A 327 0.06 8.42 -21.03
CA ILE A 327 1.34 8.26 -20.34
C ILE A 327 1.61 9.59 -19.67
N GLU A 328 1.27 9.69 -18.38
CA GLU A 328 1.67 10.85 -17.59
C GLU A 328 3.08 10.61 -17.05
N SER A 329 4.04 11.40 -17.52
CA SER A 329 5.40 11.42 -17.00
C SER A 329 5.61 12.74 -16.27
N ARG A 330 5.68 12.69 -14.93
CA ARG A 330 5.96 13.85 -14.09
C ARG A 330 7.32 13.69 -13.43
N LEU A 331 8.08 14.78 -13.36
CA LEU A 331 9.30 14.83 -12.56
C LEU A 331 8.94 14.63 -11.09
N GLU A 332 9.54 13.65 -10.43
CA GLU A 332 9.33 13.43 -9.01
C GLU A 332 9.89 14.60 -8.21
N GLU A 333 9.06 15.16 -7.31
CA GLU A 333 9.49 16.21 -6.41
C GLU A 333 10.34 15.63 -5.29
N GLY A 334 11.65 15.92 -5.35
CA GLY A 334 12.63 15.50 -4.36
C GLY A 334 14.04 15.53 -4.93
N CYS A 335 15.01 15.21 -4.09
CA CYS A 335 16.38 15.01 -4.53
C CYS A 335 17.11 14.02 -3.63
N TYR A 336 18.13 13.36 -4.18
CA TYR A 336 19.13 12.68 -3.37
C TYR A 336 20.15 13.70 -2.88
N TYR A 337 20.50 13.64 -1.60
CA TYR A 337 21.44 14.57 -0.99
C TYR A 337 22.37 13.84 -0.01
N LEU A 338 23.55 14.41 0.20
CA LEU A 338 24.52 13.98 1.20
C LEU A 338 24.41 14.90 2.42
N LEU A 339 24.27 14.32 3.61
CA LEU A 339 24.31 15.06 4.87
C LEU A 339 25.70 14.96 5.50
N PHE A 340 26.28 16.11 5.85
CA PHE A 340 27.51 16.17 6.62
C PHE A 340 27.19 16.27 8.11
N ASP A 341 27.67 15.30 8.91
CA ASP A 341 27.53 15.37 10.36
C ASP A 341 28.50 16.39 10.95
N ALA A 342 27.98 17.58 11.26
CA ALA A 342 28.71 18.68 11.85
C ALA A 342 29.27 18.38 13.26
N ARG A 343 28.86 17.28 13.91
CA ARG A 343 29.42 16.86 15.20
C ARG A 343 30.78 16.16 15.05
N THR A 344 31.13 15.75 13.84
CA THR A 344 32.41 15.08 13.55
C THR A 344 33.45 16.06 13.04
N HIS A 345 34.73 15.82 13.35
CA HIS A 345 35.82 16.68 12.87
C HIS A 345 35.82 16.85 11.33
N ARG A 346 35.60 15.76 10.58
CA ARG A 346 35.56 15.80 9.10
C ARG A 346 34.31 16.47 8.57
N GLY A 347 33.13 16.16 9.14
CA GLY A 347 31.88 16.76 8.69
C GLY A 347 31.77 18.24 9.05
N ALA A 348 32.43 18.70 10.12
CA ALA A 348 32.52 20.10 10.52
C ALA A 348 33.51 20.94 9.67
N ASN A 349 34.50 20.31 9.05
CA ASN A 349 35.51 20.99 8.24
C ASN A 349 34.96 21.43 6.86
N GLN A 350 34.94 22.74 6.61
CA GLN A 350 34.42 23.33 5.37
C GLN A 350 35.21 22.87 4.12
N GLU A 351 36.55 22.82 4.18
CA GLU A 351 37.37 22.42 3.04
C GLU A 351 37.09 20.97 2.62
N VAL A 352 36.86 20.09 3.60
CA VAL A 352 36.45 18.70 3.35
C VAL A 352 35.09 18.66 2.66
N ARG A 353 34.09 19.41 3.16
CA ARG A 353 32.76 19.47 2.54
C ARG A 353 32.82 20.00 1.10
N ASP A 354 33.62 21.04 0.85
CA ASP A 354 33.78 21.63 -0.47
C ASP A 354 34.53 20.70 -1.43
N TRP A 355 35.53 19.97 -0.93
CA TRP A 355 36.21 18.95 -1.72
C TRP A 355 35.26 17.81 -2.10
N VAL A 356 34.52 17.25 -1.13
CA VAL A 356 33.52 16.19 -1.40
C VAL A 356 32.44 16.67 -2.37
N SER A 357 31.91 17.88 -2.19
CA SER A 357 30.86 18.43 -3.06
C SER A 357 31.34 18.68 -4.50
N ARG A 358 32.64 18.98 -4.68
CA ARG A 358 33.25 19.09 -6.02
C ARG A 358 33.44 17.73 -6.68
N VAL A 359 33.96 16.75 -5.93
CA VAL A 359 34.19 15.38 -6.43
C VAL A 359 32.88 14.68 -6.75
N LEU A 360 31.90 14.77 -5.84
CA LEU A 360 30.56 14.19 -5.97
C LEU A 360 29.54 15.21 -6.51
N SER A 361 29.95 16.04 -7.48
CA SER A 361 29.02 16.99 -8.09
C SER A 361 27.89 16.24 -8.82
N PRO A 362 26.63 16.71 -8.77
CA PRO A 362 25.51 16.01 -9.40
C PRO A 362 25.72 15.71 -10.89
N THR A 363 26.31 16.66 -11.62
CA THR A 363 26.66 16.48 -13.03
C THR A 363 27.66 15.35 -13.22
N HIS A 364 28.71 15.30 -12.39
CA HIS A 364 29.73 14.26 -12.48
C HIS A 364 29.17 12.88 -12.13
N LEU A 365 28.30 12.79 -11.11
CA LEU A 365 27.63 11.55 -10.74
C LEU A 365 26.73 11.03 -11.87
N ILE A 366 25.91 11.90 -12.47
CA ILE A 366 25.02 11.52 -13.56
C ILE A 366 25.83 11.05 -14.78
N CYS A 367 26.90 11.73 -15.17
CA CYS A 367 27.74 11.32 -16.30
C CYS A 367 28.36 9.92 -16.15
N HIS A 368 28.52 9.42 -14.92
CA HIS A 368 29.05 8.08 -14.64
C HIS A 368 27.97 7.05 -14.27
N ALA A 369 26.71 7.45 -14.24
CA ALA A 369 25.59 6.53 -14.00
C ALA A 369 25.25 5.74 -15.26
N ASP A 370 24.55 4.62 -15.12
CA ASP A 370 24.05 3.85 -16.26
C ASP A 370 23.10 4.68 -17.13
N GLU A 371 23.00 4.34 -18.42
CA GLU A 371 22.25 5.10 -19.43
C GLU A 371 20.79 5.39 -19.02
N GLN A 372 20.15 4.45 -18.31
CA GLN A 372 18.79 4.62 -17.78
C GLN A 372 18.67 5.79 -16.80
N PHE A 373 19.66 5.99 -15.93
CA PHE A 373 19.66 7.07 -14.95
C PHE A 373 20.03 8.41 -15.60
N GLN A 374 20.93 8.39 -16.58
CA GLN A 374 21.28 9.59 -17.35
C GLN A 374 20.07 10.22 -18.05
N ARG A 375 19.08 9.41 -18.44
CA ARG A 375 17.85 9.87 -19.09
C ARG A 375 16.77 10.36 -18.13
N LEU A 376 16.77 9.87 -16.89
CA LEU A 376 15.67 10.07 -15.93
C LEU A 376 16.03 10.99 -14.77
N TRP A 377 17.30 11.14 -14.44
CA TRP A 377 17.76 11.96 -13.30
C TRP A 377 18.26 13.32 -13.77
N PHE A 378 17.98 14.33 -12.95
CA PHE A 378 18.39 15.70 -13.19
C PHE A 378 19.32 16.18 -12.07
N PRO A 379 20.36 16.97 -12.39
CA PRO A 379 21.22 17.60 -11.38
C PRO A 379 20.40 18.43 -10.40
N ALA A 380 20.47 18.10 -9.11
CA ALA A 380 19.87 18.89 -8.05
C ALA A 380 20.86 19.94 -7.52
N TYR A 381 20.49 21.22 -7.58
CA TYR A 381 21.30 22.34 -7.06
C TYR A 381 20.77 22.90 -5.72
N GLY A 382 19.72 22.28 -5.19
CA GLY A 382 19.10 22.65 -3.92
C GLY A 382 18.16 21.55 -3.44
N LEU A 383 17.68 21.71 -2.20
CA LEU A 383 16.69 20.78 -1.60
C LEU A 383 15.28 20.98 -2.17
N LEU A 384 15.03 22.14 -2.77
CA LEU A 384 13.76 22.44 -3.43
C LEU A 384 13.85 22.11 -4.93
N PRO A 385 12.83 21.48 -5.51
CA PRO A 385 12.77 21.24 -6.95
C PRO A 385 12.95 22.54 -7.72
N ALA A 386 13.80 22.52 -8.76
CA ALA A 386 14.07 23.69 -9.58
C ALA A 386 12.76 24.18 -10.22
N GLY A 387 12.30 25.35 -9.77
CA GLY A 387 10.98 25.91 -10.10
C GLY A 387 10.30 26.63 -8.92
N THR A 388 10.70 26.31 -7.68
CA THR A 388 10.19 26.98 -6.45
C THR A 388 11.15 27.99 -5.82
N MET A 389 12.34 28.19 -6.40
CA MET A 389 13.22 29.30 -6.03
C MET A 389 12.67 30.60 -6.66
N PRO A 390 12.26 31.61 -5.87
CA PRO A 390 12.15 32.95 -6.43
C PRO A 390 13.54 33.33 -6.91
N ASN A 391 13.66 33.64 -8.20
CA ASN A 391 14.87 34.16 -8.79
C ASN A 391 15.44 35.26 -7.85
N PRO A 392 16.68 35.14 -7.32
CA PRO A 392 17.26 36.14 -6.43
C PRO A 392 17.32 37.54 -7.08
N ALA A 393 17.20 37.62 -8.41
CA ALA A 393 17.12 38.87 -9.17
C ALA A 393 15.70 39.52 -9.23
N MET A 394 14.65 38.87 -8.71
CA MET A 394 13.27 39.39 -8.69
C MET A 394 12.81 39.91 -7.33
N VAL A 395 13.67 39.94 -6.31
CA VAL A 395 13.38 40.61 -5.02
C VAL A 395 13.95 42.04 -5.06
N LYS A 396 13.43 42.84 -5.99
CA LYS A 396 13.56 44.31 -5.97
C LYS A 396 12.24 44.92 -6.40
N ASN A 397 11.24 44.77 -5.52
CA ASN A 397 10.22 45.77 -5.18
C ASN A 397 9.09 45.05 -4.42
N PRO A 398 8.79 45.43 -3.16
CA PRO A 398 7.58 44.94 -2.51
C PRO A 398 6.36 45.48 -3.28
N PRO A 399 5.31 44.67 -3.51
CA PRO A 399 4.07 45.17 -4.07
C PRO A 399 3.41 46.15 -3.10
N ASP A 400 3.24 47.40 -3.55
CA ASP A 400 2.37 48.40 -2.95
C ASP A 400 0.92 47.87 -2.98
N TRP A 401 0.44 47.32 -1.86
CA TRP A 401 -0.99 47.08 -1.67
C TRP A 401 -1.61 48.36 -1.09
N LYS A 402 -1.95 49.30 -1.98
CA LYS A 402 -2.91 50.37 -1.64
C LYS A 402 -4.30 49.96 -2.10
N ARG A 403 -5.19 49.94 -1.10
CA ARG A 403 -6.68 49.86 -1.09
C ARG A 403 -7.28 48.50 -0.83
#